data_AF-A0A9C8NYM7-F1
#
_entry.id   AF-A0A9C8NYM7-F1
#
_cell.length_a   1.000
_cell.length_b   1.000
_cell.length_c   1.000
_cell.angle_alpha   90.00
_cell.angle_beta   90.00
_cell.angle_gamma   90.00
#
_symmetry.space_group_name_H-M   'P 1'
#
loop_
_entity.id
_entity.type
_entity.pdbx_description
1 polymer ?
#
loop_
_entity_poly.entity_id
_entity_poly.type
_entity_poly.pdbx_seq_one_letter_code
_entity_poly.pdbx_strand_id
1 'polypeptide(L)'
;MAWLKRLLVVSGLGLISVAGWLWLTMLSPWFYDRPDEIPDIEQRTHHVFVYGTLRYAPIRFVVMGSFGAPEEAVLEGYQRNGLDLSPQPNSQVEGLRLRVDATELARLDRYERLGIRYERVKKRLNDGSSAWVYLRLPEAQNAFSSHDNSSLAQLSHSLW
;
A
#
# COMPACT_ATOMS: atom_id res chain seq x y z
N MET A 1 -24.69 -33.50 18.12
CA MET A 1 -24.71 -32.02 18.18
C MET A 1 -23.50 -31.36 18.86
N ALA A 2 -23.07 -31.76 20.07
CA ALA A 2 -22.04 -31.03 20.82
C ALA A 2 -20.65 -30.96 20.13
N TRP A 3 -20.24 -32.03 19.45
CA TRP A 3 -18.97 -32.07 18.70
C TRP A 3 -18.96 -31.17 17.48
N LEU A 4 -20.07 -31.10 16.74
CA LEU A 4 -20.22 -30.17 15.61
C LEU A 4 -20.17 -28.70 16.09
N LYS A 5 -20.82 -28.39 17.21
CA LYS A 5 -20.77 -27.05 17.84
C LYS A 5 -19.33 -26.70 18.26
N ARG A 6 -18.61 -27.63 18.89
CA ARG A 6 -17.20 -27.42 19.29
C ARG A 6 -16.29 -27.21 18.07
N LEU A 7 -16.49 -27.98 17.00
CA LEU A 7 -15.71 -27.85 15.78
C LEU A 7 -15.95 -26.49 15.10
N LEU A 8 -17.21 -26.03 15.03
CA LEU A 8 -17.53 -24.69 14.53
C LEU A 8 -16.89 -23.57 15.38
N VAL A 9 -16.91 -23.72 16.71
CA VAL A 9 -16.28 -22.74 17.61
C VAL A 9 -14.76 -22.70 17.43
N VAL A 10 -14.09 -23.85 17.37
CA VAL A 10 -12.64 -23.92 17.16
C VAL A 10 -12.25 -23.36 15.80
N SER A 11 -12.97 -23.71 14.73
CA SER A 11 -12.75 -23.13 13.41
C SER A 11 -12.97 -21.61 13.39
N GLY A 12 -14.01 -21.13 14.07
CA GLY A 12 -14.28 -19.69 14.22
C GLY A 12 -13.15 -18.96 14.94
N LEU A 13 -12.67 -19.49 16.07
CA LEU A 13 -11.52 -18.93 16.79
C LEU A 13 -10.25 -18.96 15.95
N GLY A 14 -10.02 -20.03 15.18
CA GLY A 14 -8.89 -20.12 14.26
C GLY A 14 -8.93 -19.01 13.20
N LEU A 15 -10.08 -18.82 12.56
CA LEU A 15 -10.27 -17.75 11.57
C LEU A 15 -10.08 -16.35 12.16
N ILE A 16 -10.61 -16.10 13.37
CA ILE A 16 -10.43 -14.81 14.05
C ILE A 16 -8.95 -14.58 14.39
N SER A 17 -8.25 -15.61 14.85
CA SER A 17 -6.82 -15.52 15.18
C SER A 17 -5.98 -15.18 13.94
N VAL A 18 -6.24 -15.85 12.81
CA VAL A 18 -5.56 -15.57 11.53
C VAL A 18 -5.89 -14.17 11.02
N ALA A 19 -7.15 -13.76 11.08
CA ALA A 19 -7.56 -12.41 10.68
C ALA A 19 -6.91 -11.33 11.56
N GLY A 20 -6.89 -11.54 12.87
CA GLY A 20 -6.23 -10.64 13.82
C GLY A 20 -4.72 -10.55 13.59
N TRP A 21 -4.06 -11.68 13.29
CA TRP A 21 -2.64 -11.71 12.96
C TRP A 21 -2.32 -10.98 11.63
N LEU A 22 -3.13 -11.18 10.59
CA LEU A 22 -2.99 -10.46 9.32
C LEU A 22 -3.21 -8.95 9.50
N TRP A 23 -4.21 -8.56 10.28
CA TRP A 23 -4.44 -7.15 10.64
C TRP A 23 -3.23 -6.58 11.38
N LEU A 24 -2.73 -7.29 12.39
CA LEU A 24 -1.59 -6.85 13.19
C LEU A 24 -0.32 -6.68 12.34
N THR A 25 -0.07 -7.57 11.39
CA THR A 25 1.17 -7.55 10.60
C THR A 25 1.11 -6.64 9.37
N MET A 26 -0.06 -6.42 8.77
CA MET A 26 -0.17 -5.69 7.51
C MET A 26 -0.83 -4.31 7.62
N LEU A 27 -1.76 -4.11 8.56
CA LEU A 27 -2.56 -2.88 8.67
C LEU A 27 -2.35 -2.12 9.98
N SER A 28 -1.78 -2.78 10.98
CA SER A 28 -1.58 -2.19 12.30
C SER A 28 -0.77 -0.90 12.24
N PRO A 29 -1.18 0.11 13.01
CA PRO A 29 -0.41 1.33 13.13
C PRO A 29 0.94 1.13 13.85
N TRP A 30 1.13 0.01 14.56
CA TRP A 30 2.27 -0.20 15.46
C TRP A 30 3.53 -0.77 14.84
N PHE A 31 3.45 -1.39 13.65
CA PHE A 31 4.61 -2.09 13.04
C PHE A 31 5.10 -1.43 11.74
N TYR A 32 4.55 -0.26 11.40
CA TYR A 32 5.01 0.54 10.28
C TYR A 32 5.41 1.93 10.77
N ASP A 33 6.72 2.16 10.81
CA ASP A 33 7.31 3.47 10.98
C ASP A 33 7.43 4.09 9.59
N ARG A 34 6.64 5.14 9.37
CA ARG A 34 6.71 5.94 8.14
C ARG A 34 8.06 6.66 8.14
N PRO A 35 8.89 6.51 7.10
CA PRO A 35 10.12 7.30 6.99
C PRO A 35 9.84 8.80 7.09
N ASP A 36 10.62 9.52 7.91
CA ASP A 36 10.46 10.96 8.16
C ASP A 36 10.63 11.83 6.91
N GLU A 37 11.30 11.30 5.89
CA GLU A 37 11.58 11.96 4.61
C GLU A 37 10.33 12.08 3.71
N ILE A 38 9.23 11.40 4.04
CA ILE A 38 8.02 11.42 3.23
C ILE A 38 7.21 12.67 3.55
N PRO A 39 6.85 13.51 2.54
CA PRO A 39 6.06 14.71 2.76
C PRO A 39 4.70 14.42 3.40
N ASP A 40 4.27 15.33 4.28
CA ASP A 40 2.96 15.28 4.90
C ASP A 40 1.83 15.26 3.87
N ILE A 41 0.76 14.55 4.24
CA ILE A 41 -0.43 14.45 3.40
C ILE A 41 -1.30 15.69 3.61
N GLU A 42 -1.52 16.44 2.55
CA GLU A 42 -2.46 17.58 2.58
C GLU A 42 -3.87 17.13 3.00
N GLN A 43 -4.54 17.90 3.87
CA GLN A 43 -5.90 17.62 4.35
C GLN A 43 -6.96 17.98 3.30
N ARG A 44 -6.95 17.26 2.18
CA ARG A 44 -7.91 17.38 1.07
C ARG A 44 -8.30 16.02 0.53
N THR A 45 -9.24 16.02 -0.40
CA THR A 45 -9.51 14.84 -1.22
C THR A 45 -8.36 14.60 -2.19
N HIS A 46 -7.91 13.35 -2.24
CA HIS A 46 -6.89 12.86 -3.15
C HIS A 46 -7.49 11.81 -4.09
N HIS A 47 -6.86 11.69 -5.27
CA HIS A 47 -7.18 10.65 -6.22
C HIS A 47 -6.04 9.65 -6.28
N VAL A 48 -6.36 8.36 -6.17
CA VAL A 48 -5.38 7.27 -6.23
C VAL A 48 -5.79 6.29 -7.31
N PHE A 49 -4.89 5.98 -8.23
CA PHE A 49 -5.11 4.98 -9.26
C PHE A 49 -4.61 3.61 -8.78
N VAL A 50 -5.49 2.62 -8.82
CA VAL A 50 -5.21 1.24 -8.38
C VAL A 50 -5.48 0.25 -9.50
N TYR A 51 -4.58 -0.71 -9.68
CA TYR A 51 -4.65 -1.69 -10.78
C TYR A 51 -4.55 -3.15 -10.28
N GLY A 52 -4.30 -3.36 -8.99
CA GLY A 52 -4.12 -4.67 -8.35
C GLY A 52 -5.25 -5.07 -7.39
N THR A 53 -4.88 -5.56 -6.21
CA THR A 53 -5.81 -6.08 -5.17
C THR A 53 -6.81 -5.03 -4.68
N LEU A 54 -6.44 -3.75 -4.64
CA LEU A 54 -7.34 -2.66 -4.26
C LEU A 54 -8.52 -2.45 -5.24
N ARG A 55 -8.57 -3.18 -6.36
CA ARG A 55 -9.78 -3.26 -7.19
C ARG A 55 -10.94 -4.00 -6.52
N TYR A 56 -10.67 -4.85 -5.54
CA TYR A 56 -11.71 -5.60 -4.82
C TYR A 56 -12.26 -4.80 -3.63
N ALA A 57 -13.59 -4.63 -3.60
CA ALA A 57 -14.27 -3.84 -2.57
C ALA A 57 -13.99 -4.29 -1.12
N PRO A 58 -13.93 -5.60 -0.78
CA PRO A 58 -13.59 -6.04 0.56
C PRO A 58 -12.18 -5.63 0.99
N ILE A 59 -11.21 -5.67 0.06
CA ILE A 59 -9.83 -5.27 0.34
C ILE A 59 -9.77 -3.77 0.61
N ARG A 60 -10.49 -2.96 -0.18
CA ARG A 60 -10.62 -1.51 0.07
C ARG A 60 -11.19 -1.22 1.46
N PHE A 61 -12.24 -1.92 1.86
CA PHE A 61 -12.84 -1.75 3.17
C PHE A 61 -11.86 -2.08 4.29
N VAL A 62 -11.14 -3.20 4.17
CA VAL A 62 -10.14 -3.60 5.18
C VAL A 62 -9.00 -2.58 5.25
N VAL A 63 -8.46 -2.14 4.12
CA VAL A 63 -7.30 -1.24 4.06
C VAL A 63 -7.65 0.21 4.41
N MET A 64 -8.65 0.78 3.74
CA MET A 64 -8.99 2.20 3.88
C MET A 64 -10.01 2.43 5.00
N GLY A 65 -10.81 1.42 5.37
CA GLY A 65 -11.99 1.59 6.23
C GLY A 65 -13.24 2.03 5.45
N SER A 66 -13.15 2.16 4.13
CA SER A 66 -14.25 2.56 3.25
C SER A 66 -14.16 1.84 1.89
N PHE A 67 -15.22 1.94 1.08
CA PHE A 67 -15.22 1.41 -0.28
C PHE A 67 -14.62 2.39 -1.32
N GLY A 68 -14.32 3.65 -0.94
CA GLY A 68 -13.52 4.60 -1.73
C GLY A 68 -14.09 5.08 -3.07
N ALA A 69 -15.41 4.99 -3.28
CA ALA A 69 -16.14 5.44 -4.48
C ALA A 69 -15.35 5.24 -5.80
N PRO A 70 -15.13 3.98 -6.23
CA PRO A 70 -14.26 3.69 -7.36
C PRO A 70 -14.89 4.14 -8.69
N GLU A 71 -14.08 4.74 -9.54
CA GLU A 71 -14.42 5.10 -10.92
C GLU A 71 -13.45 4.37 -11.85
N GLU A 72 -13.92 3.87 -13.00
CA GLU A 72 -13.03 3.25 -13.98
C GLU A 72 -12.05 4.28 -14.55
N ALA A 73 -10.78 3.88 -14.69
CA ALA A 73 -9.73 4.75 -15.19
C ALA A 73 -8.67 3.95 -15.94
N VAL A 74 -7.95 4.63 -16.84
CA VAL A 74 -6.85 4.04 -17.61
C VAL A 74 -5.59 4.87 -17.45
N LEU A 75 -4.48 4.20 -17.20
CA LEU A 75 -3.14 4.77 -17.15
C LEU A 75 -2.38 4.43 -18.44
N GLU A 76 -1.98 5.44 -19.20
CA GLU A 76 -1.25 5.29 -20.46
C GLU A 76 0.27 5.31 -20.27
N GLY A 77 1.01 4.68 -21.18
CA GLY A 77 2.47 4.64 -21.19
C GLY A 77 3.07 3.63 -20.21
N TYR A 78 2.24 2.73 -19.67
CA TYR A 78 2.65 1.70 -18.72
C TYR A 78 2.10 0.34 -19.12
N GLN A 79 2.83 -0.70 -18.76
CA GLN A 79 2.39 -2.08 -18.83
C GLN A 79 2.37 -2.69 -17.44
N ARG A 80 1.38 -3.53 -17.19
CA ARG A 80 1.32 -4.34 -15.97
C ARG A 80 2.14 -5.61 -16.13
N ASN A 81 3.14 -5.78 -15.27
CA ASN A 81 3.97 -6.98 -15.17
C ASN A 81 3.73 -7.63 -13.79
N GLY A 82 2.71 -8.50 -13.72
CA GLY A 82 2.29 -9.12 -12.46
C GLY A 82 1.66 -8.13 -11.49
N LEU A 83 2.37 -7.81 -10.41
CA LEU A 83 1.97 -6.82 -9.40
C LEU A 83 2.61 -5.44 -9.61
N ASP A 84 3.55 -5.32 -10.55
CA ASP A 84 4.32 -4.10 -10.78
C ASP A 84 3.93 -3.43 -12.11
N LEU A 85 4.25 -2.14 -12.21
CA LEU A 85 4.12 -1.35 -13.43
C LEU A 85 5.50 -1.09 -14.03
N SER A 86 5.64 -1.30 -15.32
CA SER A 86 6.84 -0.94 -16.08
C SER A 86 6.49 0.08 -17.16
N PRO A 87 7.33 1.11 -17.40
CA PRO A 87 7.11 2.03 -18.50
C PRO A 87 7.10 1.29 -19.83
N GLN A 88 6.05 1.49 -20.63
CA GLN A 88 5.93 0.95 -21.98
C GLN A 88 5.15 1.95 -22.84
N PRO A 89 5.81 2.66 -23.78
CA PRO A 89 5.13 3.57 -24.68
C PRO A 89 4.01 2.86 -25.45
N ASN A 90 2.89 3.58 -25.69
CA ASN A 90 1.70 3.08 -26.39
C ASN A 90 0.98 1.89 -25.72
N SER A 91 1.31 1.59 -24.46
CA SER A 91 0.61 0.61 -23.65
C SER A 91 -0.36 1.28 -22.68
N GLN A 92 -1.35 0.54 -22.20
CA GLN A 92 -2.36 1.05 -21.28
C GLN A 92 -2.68 0.03 -20.19
N VAL A 93 -2.95 0.54 -18.98
CA VAL A 93 -3.37 -0.27 -17.84
C VAL A 93 -4.73 0.19 -17.37
N GLU A 94 -5.70 -0.73 -17.40
CA GLU A 94 -7.03 -0.52 -16.84
C GLU A 94 -7.01 -0.73 -15.32
N GLY A 95 -7.62 0.22 -14.61
CA GLY A 95 -7.70 0.22 -13.17
C GLY A 95 -8.91 1.00 -12.67
N LEU A 96 -8.83 1.41 -11.40
CA LEU A 96 -9.82 2.25 -10.76
C LEU A 96 -9.15 3.50 -10.22
N ARG A 97 -9.81 4.64 -10.37
CA ARG A 97 -9.52 5.86 -9.63
C ARG A 97 -10.37 5.86 -8.36
N LEU A 98 -9.71 5.88 -7.22
CA LEU A 98 -10.33 6.01 -5.90
C LEU A 98 -10.30 7.47 -5.47
N ARG A 99 -11.40 7.92 -4.86
CA ARG A 99 -11.46 9.21 -4.16
C ARG A 99 -11.25 8.93 -2.67
N VAL A 100 -10.16 9.46 -2.11
CA VAL A 100 -9.76 9.18 -0.73
C VAL A 100 -9.47 10.45 0.04
N ASP A 101 -9.73 10.46 1.34
CA ASP A 101 -9.27 11.52 2.24
C ASP A 101 -7.82 11.32 2.70
N ALA A 102 -7.29 12.24 3.50
CA ALA A 102 -5.92 12.17 3.99
C ALA A 102 -5.66 10.98 4.92
N THR A 103 -6.66 10.55 5.70
CA THR A 103 -6.56 9.40 6.61
C THR A 103 -6.54 8.10 5.85
N GLU A 104 -7.42 7.97 4.85
CA GLU A 104 -7.47 6.83 3.93
C GLU A 104 -6.19 6.73 3.10
N LEU A 105 -5.67 7.87 2.62
CA LEU A 105 -4.39 7.91 1.92
C LEU A 105 -3.23 7.48 2.82
N ALA A 106 -3.20 7.89 4.09
CA ALA A 106 -2.18 7.44 5.05
C ALA A 106 -2.25 5.92 5.31
N ARG A 107 -3.46 5.34 5.33
CA ARG A 107 -3.65 3.89 5.45
C ARG A 107 -3.18 3.14 4.20
N LEU A 108 -3.43 3.70 3.02
CA LEU A 108 -2.89 3.17 1.76
C LEU A 108 -1.36 3.22 1.75
N ASP A 109 -0.76 4.33 2.14
CA ASP A 109 0.70 4.47 2.21
C ASP A 109 1.33 3.40 3.13
N ARG A 110 0.65 3.08 4.24
CA ARG A 110 1.05 2.01 5.18
C ARG A 110 0.93 0.63 4.54
N TYR A 111 -0.21 0.34 3.91
CA TYR A 111 -0.46 -0.94 3.25
C TYR A 111 0.54 -1.22 2.12
N GLU A 112 0.85 -0.19 1.33
CA GLU A 112 1.83 -0.26 0.25
C GLU A 112 3.28 -0.11 0.75
N ARG A 113 3.51 0.14 2.04
CA ARG A 113 4.84 0.35 2.64
C ARG A 113 5.64 1.41 1.88
N LEU A 114 5.04 2.60 1.77
CA LEU A 114 5.63 3.76 1.11
C LEU A 114 7.05 4.04 1.62
N GLY A 115 7.99 4.27 0.71
CA GLY A 115 9.41 4.51 1.02
C GLY A 115 10.26 3.26 1.22
N ILE A 116 9.64 2.07 1.38
CA ILE A 116 10.37 0.79 1.53
C ILE A 116 10.16 -0.11 0.32
N ARG A 117 8.94 -0.18 -0.20
CA ARG A 117 8.61 -1.06 -1.34
C ARG A 117 8.13 -0.28 -2.55
N TYR A 118 7.34 0.75 -2.30
CA TYR A 118 6.75 1.60 -3.34
C TYR A 118 7.04 3.07 -3.05
N GLU A 119 7.11 3.86 -4.11
CA GLU A 119 7.02 5.32 -4.08
C GLU A 119 5.66 5.77 -4.62
N ARG A 120 5.22 6.96 -4.22
CA ARG A 120 3.95 7.54 -4.66
C ARG A 120 4.22 8.64 -5.68
N VAL A 121 3.86 8.40 -6.93
CA VAL A 121 4.12 9.33 -8.04
C VAL A 121 2.81 9.82 -8.64
N LYS A 122 2.71 11.13 -8.86
CA LYS A 122 1.53 11.73 -9.52
C LYS A 122 1.60 11.46 -11.02
N LYS A 123 0.56 10.85 -11.58
CA LYS A 123 0.43 10.55 -13.01
C LYS A 123 -0.88 11.09 -13.56
N ARG A 124 -0.89 11.33 -14.86
CA ARG A 124 -2.07 11.73 -15.61
C ARG A 124 -2.76 10.48 -16.18
N LEU A 125 -4.07 10.43 -16.05
CA LEU A 125 -4.92 9.38 -16.58
C LEU A 125 -5.44 9.76 -17.98
N ASN A 126 -6.01 8.80 -18.71
CA ASN A 126 -6.52 9.01 -20.07
C ASN A 126 -7.63 10.07 -20.15
N ASP A 127 -8.44 10.22 -19.10
CA ASP A 127 -9.49 11.25 -18.97
C ASP A 127 -8.92 12.65 -18.71
N GLY A 128 -7.60 12.79 -18.67
CA GLY A 128 -6.88 14.04 -18.43
C GLY A 128 -6.73 14.40 -16.96
N SER A 129 -7.36 13.65 -16.04
CA SER A 129 -7.23 13.86 -14.58
C SER A 129 -5.86 13.43 -14.06
N SER A 130 -5.52 13.84 -12.83
CA SER A 130 -4.31 13.40 -12.15
C SER A 130 -4.63 12.52 -10.96
N ALA A 131 -3.89 11.43 -10.80
CA ALA A 131 -3.99 10.53 -9.66
C ALA A 131 -2.61 10.11 -9.16
N TRP A 132 -2.51 9.79 -7.87
CA TRP A 132 -1.36 9.13 -7.28
C TRP A 132 -1.30 7.67 -7.71
N VAL A 133 -0.13 7.22 -8.12
CA VAL A 133 0.16 5.83 -8.51
C VAL A 133 1.30 5.33 -7.63
N TYR A 134 1.16 4.14 -7.07
CA TYR A 134 2.26 3.47 -6.37
C TYR A 134 3.13 2.72 -7.37
N LEU A 135 4.40 3.10 -7.45
CA LEU A 135 5.41 2.46 -8.32
C LEU A 135 6.46 1.79 -7.47
N ARG A 136 6.89 0.59 -7.85
CA ARG A 136 7.85 -0.18 -7.07
C ARG A 136 9.21 0.51 -7.12
N LEU A 137 9.85 0.65 -5.96
CA LEU A 137 11.22 1.16 -5.89
C LEU A 137 12.18 0.16 -6.58
N PRO A 138 13.08 0.64 -7.45
CA PRO A 138 14.19 -0.15 -7.98
C PRO A 138 15.01 -0.79 -6.85
N GLU A 139 15.43 -2.05 -7.00
CA GLU A 139 16.19 -2.78 -5.96
C GLU A 139 17.42 -2.02 -5.44
N ALA A 140 18.06 -1.20 -6.28
CA ALA A 140 19.20 -0.38 -5.90
C ALA A 140 18.90 0.62 -4.76
N GLN A 141 17.67 1.15 -4.68
CA GLN A 141 17.30 2.13 -3.65
C GLN A 141 17.04 1.46 -2.28
N ASN A 142 16.58 0.21 -2.26
CA ASN A 142 16.41 -0.56 -1.03
C ASN A 142 17.75 -0.86 -0.33
N ALA A 143 18.85 -0.98 -1.10
CA ALA A 143 20.19 -1.19 -0.55
C ALA A 143 20.75 0.06 0.16
N PHE A 144 20.41 1.25 -0.32
CA PHE A 144 20.84 2.52 0.29
C PHE A 144 20.16 2.79 1.63
N SER A 145 18.85 2.54 1.76
CA SER A 145 18.15 2.68 3.06
C SER A 145 18.64 1.67 4.12
N SER A 146 19.22 0.55 3.69
CA SER A 146 19.79 -0.47 4.59
C SER A 146 21.17 -0.09 5.12
N HIS A 147 21.95 0.69 4.35
CA HIS A 147 23.31 1.07 4.73
C HIS A 147 23.36 2.23 5.73
N ASP A 148 22.37 3.13 5.75
CA ASP A 148 22.45 4.32 6.59
C ASP A 148 22.26 4.02 8.09
N ASN A 149 21.47 3.00 8.43
CA ASN A 149 21.33 2.51 9.81
C ASN A 149 22.57 1.76 10.33
N SER A 150 23.46 1.30 9.45
CA SER A 150 24.67 0.58 9.84
C SER A 150 25.80 1.54 10.21
N SER A 151 25.81 2.74 9.60
CA SER A 151 26.82 3.78 9.79
C SER A 151 26.75 4.44 11.17
N LEU A 152 25.53 4.66 11.68
CA LEU A 152 25.32 5.31 12.99
C LEU A 152 25.57 4.36 14.16
N ALA A 153 25.34 3.06 13.99
CA ALA A 153 25.66 2.06 15.02
C ALA A 153 27.17 1.88 15.21
N GLN A 154 27.95 1.99 14.13
CA GLN A 154 29.40 1.73 14.15
C GLN A 154 30.22 2.91 14.69
N LEU A 155 29.70 4.14 14.64
CA LEU A 155 30.33 5.33 15.23
C LEU A 155 30.10 5.48 16.74
N SER A 156 29.12 4.77 17.31
CA SER A 156 28.90 4.76 18.77
C SER A 156 29.89 3.86 19.53
N HIS A 157 30.52 2.91 18.83
CA HIS A 157 31.39 1.90 19.42
C HIS A 157 32.90 2.24 19.32
N SER A 158 33.26 3.38 18.72
CA SER A 158 34.65 3.83 18.57
C SER A 158 35.02 5.03 19.45
N LEU A 159 34.15 5.41 20.39
CA LEU A 159 34.36 6.51 21.33
C LEU A 159 34.26 6.06 22.80
N TRP A 160 34.86 4.91 23.16
CA TRP A 160 35.30 4.59 24.52
C TRP A 160 36.50 3.64 24.46
#